data_AF-A0A7J4FZ71-F1
#
_entry.id   AF-A0A7J4FZ71-F1
#
_cell.length_a   1.000
_cell.length_b   1.000
_cell.length_c   1.000
_cell.angle_alpha   90.00
_cell.angle_beta   90.00
_cell.angle_gamma   90.00
#
_symmetry.space_group_name_H-M   'P 1'
#
loop_
_entity.id
_entity.type
_entity.pdbx_description
1 polymer ?
#
loop_
_entity_poly.entity_id
_entity_poly.type
_entity_poly.pdbx_seq_one_letter_code
_entity_poly.pdbx_strand_id
1 'polypeptide(L)' 'MANRVEPPSEDWVPKTRLGMMVKQGLIFSYSDILKNNYVVKEPEIVKALVPNLEYEVLEVRLVQKMT' A
#
# COMPACT_ATOMS: atom_id res chain seq x y z
N MET A 1 13.24 -3.87 -16.40
CA MET A 1 12.38 -4.70 -15.54
C MET A 1 11.15 -3.86 -15.23
N ALA A 2 9.94 -4.40 -15.39
CA ALA A 2 8.71 -3.65 -15.17
C ALA A 2 8.55 -3.43 -13.66
N ASN A 3 8.89 -2.22 -13.21
CA ASN A 3 8.91 -1.81 -11.81
C ASN A 3 7.52 -1.48 -11.27
N ARG A 4 6.47 -2.04 -11.87
CA ARG A 4 5.07 -1.70 -11.56
C ARG A 4 4.61 -2.49 -10.34
N VAL A 5 4.05 -1.79 -9.35
CA VAL A 5 3.42 -2.40 -8.19
C VAL A 5 2.12 -3.04 -8.64
N GLU A 6 1.99 -4.32 -8.37
CA GLU A 6 0.78 -5.08 -8.69
C GLU A 6 -0.43 -4.56 -7.89
N PRO A 7 -1.62 -4.49 -8.52
CA PRO A 7 -2.85 -4.13 -7.82
C PRO A 7 -3.13 -5.07 -6.64
N PRO A 8 -3.91 -4.64 -5.65
CA PRO A 8 -4.25 -5.50 -4.52
C PRO A 8 -5.01 -6.71 -5.03
N SER A 9 -4.72 -7.88 -4.44
CA SER A 9 -5.43 -9.13 -4.71
C SER A 9 -6.93 -8.94 -4.44
N GLU A 10 -7.77 -9.52 -5.29
CA GLU A 10 -9.23 -9.39 -5.25
C GLU A 10 -9.83 -9.89 -3.92
N ASP A 11 -9.11 -10.82 -3.26
CA ASP A 11 -9.44 -11.38 -1.94
C ASP A 11 -9.01 -10.52 -0.74
N TRP A 12 -8.60 -9.26 -0.93
CA TRP A 12 -8.20 -8.40 0.18
C TRP A 12 -9.35 -8.20 1.19
N VAL A 13 -9.21 -8.78 2.38
CA VAL A 13 -10.12 -8.58 3.52
C VAL A 13 -9.48 -7.58 4.47
N PRO A 14 -9.93 -6.30 4.49
CA PRO A 14 -9.33 -5.28 5.32
C PRO A 14 -9.55 -5.60 6.80
N LYS A 15 -8.49 -5.45 7.59
CA LYS A 15 -8.52 -5.64 9.05
C LYS A 15 -8.61 -4.32 9.80
N THR A 16 -8.31 -3.20 9.13
CA THR A 16 -8.41 -1.87 9.75
C THR A 16 -9.69 -1.15 9.34
N ARG A 17 -10.13 -0.20 10.18
CA ARG A 17 -11.24 0.72 9.87
C ARG A 17 -10.97 1.50 8.59
N LEU A 18 -9.72 1.93 8.38
CA LEU A 18 -9.30 2.64 7.17
C LEU A 18 -9.44 1.74 5.94
N GLY A 19 -8.95 0.50 6.00
CA GLY A 19 -9.09 -0.47 4.91
C GLY A 19 -10.54 -0.78 4.56
N MET A 20 -11.42 -0.90 5.56
CA MET A 20 -12.86 -1.08 5.33
C MET A 20 -13.47 0.14 4.62
N MET A 21 -13.14 1.36 5.04
CA MET A 21 -13.64 2.59 4.42
C MET A 21 -13.15 2.75 2.97
N VAL A 22 -11.90 2.36 2.69
CA VAL A 22 -11.34 2.36 1.33
C VAL A 22 -12.03 1.32 0.47
N LYS A 23 -12.23 0.08 0.96
CA LYS A 23 -12.93 -0.98 0.22
C LYS A 23 -14.40 -0.65 -0.03
N GLN A 24 -15.06 0.06 0.90
CA GLN A 24 -16.43 0.54 0.74
C GLN A 24 -16.56 1.73 -0.23
N GLY A 25 -15.45 2.33 -0.68
CA GLY A 25 -15.48 3.51 -1.54
C GLY A 25 -15.87 4.80 -0.81
N LEU A 26 -15.60 4.90 0.49
CA LEU A 26 -15.78 6.16 1.23
C LEU A 26 -14.58 7.10 1.08
N ILE A 27 -13.41 6.55 0.76
CA ILE A 27 -12.15 7.29 0.56
C ILE A 27 -11.63 6.94 -0.83
N PHE A 28 -11.56 7.94 -1.70
CA PHE A 28 -11.12 7.77 -3.09
C PHE A 28 -9.69 8.26 -3.34
N SER A 29 -9.18 9.16 -2.49
CA SER A 29 -7.86 9.75 -2.67
C SER A 29 -6.95 9.52 -1.46
N TYR A 30 -5.68 9.25 -1.75
CA TYR A 30 -4.63 9.17 -0.74
C TYR A 30 -4.45 10.50 0.02
N SER A 31 -4.71 11.63 -0.65
CA SER A 31 -4.68 12.96 -0.02
C SER A 31 -5.67 13.12 1.12
N ASP A 32 -6.83 12.46 1.05
CA ASP A 32 -7.84 12.53 2.13
C ASP A 32 -7.38 11.75 3.35
N ILE A 33 -6.64 10.66 3.17
CA ILE A 33 -6.01 9.91 4.27
C ILE A 33 -5.03 10.81 5.03
N LEU A 34 -4.20 11.55 4.29
CA LEU A 34 -3.22 12.47 4.86
C LEU A 34 -3.89 13.64 5.60
N LYS A 35 -4.92 14.27 5.03
CA LYS A 35 -5.66 15.38 5.65
C LYS A 35 -6.34 14.99 6.96
N ASN A 36 -6.89 13.77 7.00
CA ASN A 36 -7.57 13.25 8.19
C ASN A 36 -6.60 12.61 9.21
N ASN A 37 -5.28 12.71 8.97
CA ASN A 37 -4.24 12.18 9.84
C ASN A 37 -4.39 10.68 10.13
N TYR A 38 -4.91 9.92 9.17
CA TYR A 38 -5.06 8.48 9.27
C TYR A 38 -3.71 7.80 9.02
N VAL A 39 -3.38 6.83 9.87
CA VAL A 39 -2.15 6.03 9.71
C VAL A 39 -2.43 4.82 8.83
N VAL A 40 -1.73 4.74 7.70
CA VAL A 40 -1.81 3.58 6.80
C VAL A 40 -1.01 2.43 7.40
N LYS A 41 -1.70 1.34 7.72
CA LYS A 41 -1.10 0.12 8.29
C LYS A 41 -1.13 -1.07 7.34
N GLU A 42 -1.93 -0.99 6.28
CA GLU A 42 -2.11 -2.05 5.31
C GLU A 42 -1.55 -1.59 3.95
N PRO A 43 -0.63 -2.33 3.32
CA PRO A 43 -0.04 -1.94 2.04
C PRO A 43 -1.08 -1.97 0.90
N GLU A 44 -2.12 -2.81 1.02
CA GLU A 44 -3.18 -2.96 0.03
C GLU A 44 -3.98 -1.65 -0.18
N ILE A 45 -4.09 -0.82 0.85
CA ILE A 45 -4.72 0.52 0.77
C ILE A 45 -3.97 1.40 -0.24
N VAL A 46 -2.63 1.37 -0.22
CA VAL A 46 -1.79 2.16 -1.13
C VAL A 46 -1.94 1.65 -2.55
N LYS A 47 -1.95 0.32 -2.72
CA LYS A 47 -2.14 -0.33 -4.03
C LYS A 47 -3.52 -0.02 -4.64
N ALA A 48 -4.55 0.11 -3.81
CA ALA A 48 -5.92 0.42 -4.27
C ALA A 48 -6.08 1.90 -4.69
N LEU A 49 -5.52 2.83 -3.90
CA LEU A 49 -5.74 4.27 -4.09
C LEU A 49 -4.81 4.91 -5.12
N VAL A 50 -3.63 4.33 -5.36
CA VAL A 50 -2.63 4.89 -6.26
C VAL A 50 -2.41 3.92 -7.42
N PRO A 51 -3.14 4.10 -8.55
CA PRO A 51 -2.91 3.28 -9.73
C PRO A 51 -1.57 3.63 -10.36
N ASN A 52 -0.91 2.63 -10.96
CA ASN A 52 0.38 2.78 -11.65
C ASN A 52 1.57 3.16 -10.76
N LEU A 53 1.56 2.75 -9.50
CA LEU A 53 2.71 2.93 -8.63
C LEU A 53 3.92 2.13 -9.18
N GLU A 54 5.09 2.78 -9.22
CA GLU A 54 6.35 2.16 -9.63
C GLU A 54 7.37 2.19 -8.48
N TYR A 55 8.26 1.21 -8.42
CA TYR A 55 9.31 1.14 -7.41
C TYR A 55 10.68 0.88 -8.05
N GLU A 56 11.71 1.54 -7.57
CA GLU A 56 13.09 1.31 -8.02
C GLU A 56 13.91 0.69 -6.88
N VAL A 57 14.63 -0.39 -7.18
CA VAL A 57 15.58 -0.98 -6.23
C VAL A 57 16.90 -0.23 -6.35
N LEU A 58 17.18 0.63 -5.36
CA LEU A 58 18.40 1.44 -5.34
C LEU A 58 19.63 0.61 -4.97
N GLU A 59 19.51 -0.28 -3.98
CA GLU A 59 20.64 -1.06 -3.48
C GLU A 59 20.19 -2.36 -2.80
N VAL A 60 20.93 -3.45 -3.02
CA VAL A 60 20.79 -4.71 -2.30
C VAL A 60 22.11 -5.00 -1.58
N ARG A 61 22.08 -5.01 -0.24
CA ARG A 61 23.25 -5.36 0.59
C ARG A 61 23.08 -6.77 1.16
N LEU A 62 24.14 -7.57 1.09
CA LEU A 62 24.18 -8.88 1.74
C LEU A 62 24.58 -8.69 3.20
N VAL A 63 23.75 -9.18 4.13
CA VAL A 63 24.04 -9.19 5.57
C VAL A 63 24.13 -10.63 6.07
N GLN A 64 25.12 -10.92 6.90
CA GLN A 64 25.32 -12.25 7.49
C GLN A 64 25.26 -12.15 9.01
N LYS A 65 24.35 -12.92 9.64
CA LYS A 65 24.30 -13.08 11.09
C LYS A 65 25.16 -14.27 11.48
N MET A 66 26.23 -14.03 12.23
CA MET A 66 27.01 -15.08 12.88
C MET A 66 26.20 -15.62 14.07
N THR A 67 26.11 -16.95 14.20
CA THR A 67 25.49 -17.65 15.34
C THR A 67 26.58 -18.24 16.21
#